data_AF-A0A380DYG3-F1
#
_entry.id   AF-A0A380DYG3-F1
#
_cell.length_a   1.000
_cell.length_b   1.000
_cell.length_c   1.000
_cell.angle_alpha   90.00
_cell.angle_beta   90.00
_cell.angle_gamma   90.00
#
_symmetry.space_group_name_H-M   'P 1'
#
loop_
_entity.id
_entity.type
_entity.pdbx_description
1 polymer ?
#
loop_
_entity_poly.entity_id
_entity_poly.type
_entity_poly.pdbx_seq_one_letter_code
_entity_poly.pdbx_strand_id
1 'polypeptide(L)' 'MMSFARALGEFGATLMVAGYIPNKTNTLPLEIYFLVEQGRENEAWLWVLVLVAFSIVVISTINLLNKDKYKEVD' A
#
# COMPACT_ATOMS: atom_id res chain seq x y z
N MET A 1 1.84 -7.78 15.42
CA MET A 1 2.14 -6.51 14.73
C MET A 1 3.35 -6.62 13.80
N MET A 2 4.49 -7.18 14.26
CA MET A 2 5.68 -7.44 13.42
C MET A 2 5.42 -8.32 12.18
N SER A 3 4.57 -9.34 12.30
CA SER A 3 4.19 -10.22 11.18
C SER A 3 3.40 -9.50 10.07
N PHE A 4 2.56 -8.52 10.43
CA PHE A 4 1.80 -7.71 9.47
C PHE A 4 2.70 -6.74 8.72
N ALA A 5 3.60 -6.05 9.44
CA ALA A 5 4.61 -5.20 8.82
C ALA A 5 5.54 -5.99 7.88
N ARG A 6 5.86 -7.25 8.22
CA ARG A 6 6.63 -8.14 7.35
C ARG A 6 5.84 -8.59 6.11
N ALA A 7 4.58 -8.98 6.28
CA ALA A 7 3.72 -9.37 5.16
C ALA A 7 3.51 -8.23 4.14
N LEU A 8 3.40 -6.97 4.61
CA LEU A 8 3.36 -5.79 3.73
C LEU A 8 4.65 -5.61 2.91
N GLY A 9 5.80 -6.04 3.44
CA GLY A 9 7.09 -6.01 2.75
C GLY A 9 7.28 -7.13 1.71
N GLU A 10 6.44 -8.17 1.70
CA GLU A 10 6.50 -9.26 0.72
C GLU A 10 5.81 -8.92 -0.61
N PHE A 11 5.96 -7.67 -1.05
CA PHE A 11 5.53 -7.20 -2.37
C PHE A 11 6.09 -8.10 -3.49
N GLY A 12 7.36 -8.47 -3.41
CA GLY A 12 8.01 -9.33 -4.41
C GLY A 12 7.43 -10.76 -4.46
N ALA A 13 7.02 -11.32 -3.32
CA ALA A 13 6.40 -12.64 -3.28
C ALA A 13 5.00 -12.61 -3.93
N THR A 14 4.26 -11.52 -3.71
CA THR A 14 2.94 -11.32 -4.34
C THR A 14 3.08 -11.16 -5.86
N LEU A 15 4.08 -10.40 -6.35
CA LEU A 15 4.37 -10.29 -7.78
C LEU A 15 4.72 -11.66 -8.39
N MET A 16 5.56 -12.46 -7.73
CA MET A 16 5.97 -13.77 -8.24
C MET A 16 4.82 -14.78 -8.33
N VAL A 17 3.88 -14.74 -7.37
CA VAL A 17 2.78 -15.72 -7.30
C VAL A 17 1.53 -15.25 -8.07
N ALA A 18 1.12 -13.98 -7.91
CA ALA A 18 -0.07 -13.41 -8.54
C ALA A 18 0.22 -12.81 -9.94
N GLY A 19 1.48 -12.57 -10.26
CA GLY A 19 1.92 -11.98 -11.53
C GLY A 19 1.43 -10.55 -11.73
N TYR A 20 1.55 -10.08 -12.97
CA TYR A 20 1.00 -8.82 -13.42
C TYR A 20 0.25 -9.03 -14.75
N ILE A 21 -1.08 -9.04 -14.67
CA ILE A 21 -1.97 -9.06 -15.83
C ILE A 21 -2.63 -7.68 -15.89
N PRO A 22 -2.31 -6.85 -16.90
CA PRO A 22 -2.89 -5.52 -17.05
C PRO A 22 -4.43 -5.59 -16.99
N ASN A 23 -5.05 -4.71 -16.22
CA ASN A 23 -6.51 -4.65 -16.01
C ASN A 23 -7.16 -5.87 -15.32
N LYS A 24 -6.40 -6.84 -14.81
CA LYS A 24 -6.94 -8.00 -14.07
C LYS A 24 -6.32 -8.18 -12.69
N THR A 25 -5.00 -8.08 -12.59
CA THR A 25 -4.25 -8.23 -11.33
C THR A 25 -3.36 -7.02 -11.06
N ASN A 26 -3.70 -5.86 -11.62
CA ASN A 26 -3.09 -4.59 -11.25
C ASN A 26 -3.33 -4.35 -9.75
N THR A 27 -2.24 -4.17 -9.03
CA THR A 27 -2.26 -3.54 -7.72
C THR A 27 -1.44 -2.26 -7.83
N LEU A 28 -1.77 -1.25 -7.03
CA LEU A 28 -1.04 0.02 -7.04
C LEU A 28 0.50 -0.14 -6.92
N PRO A 29 1.03 -1.02 -6.05
CA PRO A 29 2.48 -1.24 -5.97
C PRO A 29 3.07 -1.85 -7.25
N LEU A 30 2.34 -2.74 -7.92
CA LEU A 30 2.77 -3.34 -9.19
C LEU A 30 2.80 -2.31 -10.31
N GLU A 31 1.77 -1.47 -10.40
CA GLU A 31 1.71 -0.41 -11.42
C GLU A 31 2.87 0.58 -11.27
N ILE A 32 3.19 1.00 -10.03
CA ILE A 32 4.34 1.87 -9.74
C ILE A 32 5.64 1.21 -10.19
N TYR A 33 5.84 -0.08 -9.89
CA TYR A 33 7.03 -0.82 -10.29
C TYR A 33 7.22 -0.83 -11.82
N PHE A 34 6.17 -1.15 -12.57
CA PHE A 34 6.24 -1.18 -14.04
C PHE A 34 6.39 0.22 -14.65
N LEU A 35 5.78 1.26 -14.08
CA LEU A 35 5.95 2.64 -14.56
C LEU A 35 7.40 3.12 -14.40
N VAL A 36 8.07 2.76 -13.30
CA VAL A 36 9.49 3.05 -13.10
C VAL A 36 10.34 2.23 -14.09
N GLU A 37 10.07 0.94 -14.27
CA GLU A 37 10.80 0.09 -15.23
C GLU A 37 10.67 0.58 -16.68
N GLN A 38 9.52 1.18 -17.04
CA GLN A 38 9.28 1.78 -18.35
C GLN A 38 9.87 3.19 -18.50
N GLY A 39 10.54 3.74 -17.48
CA GLY A 39 11.09 5.10 -17.49
C GLY A 39 10.04 6.21 -17.39
N ARG A 40 8.79 5.89 -17.02
CA ARG A 40 7.67 6.84 -16.82
C ARG A 40 7.60 7.28 -15.35
N GLU A 41 8.73 7.76 -14.84
CA GLU A 41 8.87 8.09 -13.42
C GLU A 41 7.90 9.18 -12.95
N ASN A 42 7.57 10.14 -13.82
CA ASN A 42 6.61 11.20 -13.52
C ASN A 42 5.23 10.66 -13.15
N GLU A 43 4.77 9.60 -13.82
CA GLU A 43 3.48 8.98 -13.53
C GLU A 43 3.56 8.10 -12.28
N ALA A 44 4.69 7.41 -12.10
CA ALA A 44 4.94 6.63 -10.89
C ALA A 44 4.87 7.50 -9.62
N TRP A 45 5.46 8.68 -9.65
CA TRP A 45 5.44 9.62 -8.52
C TRP A 45 4.02 10.06 -8.14
N LEU A 46 3.14 10.26 -9.12
CA LEU A 46 1.74 10.60 -8.86
C LEU A 46 1.04 9.47 -8.09
N TRP A 47 1.20 8.23 -8.57
CA TRP A 47 0.63 7.05 -7.90
C TRP A 47 1.22 6.81 -6.51
N VAL A 48 2.52 7.04 -6.31
CA VAL A 48 3.18 6.96 -5.00
C VAL A 48 2.55 7.97 -4.03
N LEU A 49 2.38 9.22 -4.44
CA LEU A 49 1.78 10.25 -3.59
C LEU A 49 0.34 9.90 -3.18
N VAL A 50 -0.46 9.39 -4.12
CA VAL A 50 -1.83 8.92 -3.84
C VAL A 50 -1.81 7.79 -2.83
N LEU A 51 -0.93 6.81 -2.99
CA LEU A 51 -0.82 5.66 -2.09
C LEU A 51 -0.36 6.04 -0.68
N VAL A 52 0.59 6.97 -0.57
CA VAL A 52 1.04 7.52 0.72
C VAL A 52 -0.08 8.29 1.40
N ALA A 53 -0.76 9.19 0.68
CA ALA A 53 -1.89 9.94 1.23
C ALA A 53 -3.01 9.01 1.72
N PHE A 54 -3.37 8.02 0.91
CA PHE A 54 -4.35 6.99 1.30
C PHE A 54 -3.92 6.24 2.55
N SER A 55 -2.65 5.83 2.64
CA SER A 55 -2.12 5.12 3.81
C SER A 55 -2.19 5.97 5.08
N ILE A 56 -1.84 7.25 4.99
CA ILE A 56 -1.95 8.19 6.12
C ILE A 56 -3.41 8.32 6.55
N VAL A 57 -4.34 8.51 5.61
CA VAL A 57 -5.78 8.60 5.92
C VAL A 57 -6.26 7.35 6.64
N VAL A 58 -5.97 6.16 6.11
CA VAL A 58 -6.40 4.89 6.71
C VAL A 58 -5.80 4.71 8.11
N ILE A 59 -4.50 4.96 8.28
CA ILE A 59 -3.83 4.83 9.58
C ILE A 59 -4.38 5.87 10.56
N SER A 60 -4.56 7.11 10.15
CA SER A 60 -5.15 8.17 10.99
C SER A 60 -6.58 7.83 11.38
N THR A 61 -7.42 7.36 10.45
CA THR A 61 -8.80 6.92 10.76
C THR A 61 -8.79 5.77 11.75
N ILE A 62 -7.96 4.75 11.55
CA ILE A 62 -7.85 3.61 12.48
C ILE A 62 -7.35 4.07 13.85
N ASN A 63 -6.37 4.97 13.89
CA ASN A 63 -5.83 5.49 15.13
C ASN A 63 -6.86 6.32 15.91
N LEU A 64 -7.66 7.12 15.20
CA LEU A 64 -8.76 7.88 15.81
C LEU A 64 -9.87 6.95 16.33
N LEU A 65 -10.25 5.92 15.58
CA LEU A 65 -11.25 4.92 16.01
C LEU A 65 -10.75 4.04 17.17
N ASN A 66 -9.46 3.67 17.19
CA ASN A 66 -8.85 2.92 18.29
C ASN A 66 -8.66 3.78 19.55
N LYS A 67 -8.52 5.10 19.41
CA LYS A 67 -8.44 6.02 20.54
C LYS A 67 -9.73 6.06 21.37
N ASP A 68 -10.90 5.82 20.76
CA ASP A 68 -12.17 5.65 21.49
C ASP A 68 -12.17 4.36 22.33
N LYS A 69 -11.63 3.25 21.82
CA LYS A 69 -11.54 1.98 22.58
C LYS A 69 -10.55 1.99 23.75
N TYR A 70 -9.57 2.92 23.77
CA TYR A 70 -8.66 3.06 24.92
C TYR A 70 -9.28 3.89 26.05
N LYS A 71 -10.40 4.58 25.80
CA LYS A 71 -11.08 5.43 26.78
C LYS A 71 -12.19 4.72 27.56
N GLU A 72 -12.51 3.48 27.20
CA GLU A 72 -13.55 2.65 27.84
C GLU A 72 -12.96 1.63 28.85
N VAL A 73 -11.64 1.67 29.07
CA VAL A 73 -10.92 0.83 30.05
C VAL A 73 -10.21 1.69 31.12
N ASP A 74 -10.69 2.92 31.35
CA ASP A 74 -10.39 3.75 32.52
C ASP A 74 -11.68 4.02 33.31
#